data_AF-A0A3C1FGE4-F1
#
_entry.id   AF-A0A3C1FGE4-F1
#
_cell.length_a   1.000
_cell.length_b   1.000
_cell.length_c   1.000
_cell.angle_alpha   90.00
_cell.angle_beta   90.00
_cell.angle_gamma   90.00
#
_symmetry.space_group_name_H-M   'P 1'
#
loop_
_entity.id
_entity.type
_entity.pdbx_description
1 polymer ?
#
loop_
_entity_poly.entity_id
_entity_poly.type
_entity_poly.pdbx_seq_one_letter_code
_entity_poly.pdbx_strand_id
1 'polypeptide(L)' 'MNILHVDCGTCQARGKACAECVISVLLGPMPDEIDLDEQEQAALAVMADSGLVPPLRLVSGQ' A
#
# COMPACT_ATOMS: atom_id res chain seq x y z
N MET A 1 26.98 -0.74 15.02
CA MET A 1 25.84 -1.66 14.80
C MET A 1 25.17 -1.19 13.53
N ASN A 2 25.21 -1.97 12.45
CA ASN A 2 24.63 -1.54 11.17
C ASN A 2 23.16 -1.96 11.10
N ILE A 3 22.31 -1.00 10.75
CA ILE A 3 20.89 -1.21 10.47
C ILE A 3 20.70 -1.08 8.96
N LEU A 4 20.06 -2.07 8.34
CA LEU A 4 19.62 -2.00 6.96
C LEU A 4 18.23 -1.36 6.93
N HIS A 5 18.10 -0.21 6.26
CA HIS A 5 16.82 0.43 6.02
C HIS A 5 16.31 0.05 4.63
N VAL A 6 15.10 -0.48 4.55
CA VAL A 6 14.45 -0.82 3.28
C VAL A 6 13.25 0.11 3.06
N ASP A 7 13.33 0.98 2.05
CA ASP A 7 12.23 1.87 1.68
C ASP A 7 11.43 1.27 0.51
N CYS A 8 10.38 0.54 0.84
CA CYS A 8 9.43 0.03 -0.16
C CYS A 8 8.60 1.16 -0.81
N GLY A 9 8.57 2.37 -0.24
CA GLY A 9 7.86 3.52 -0.80
C GLY A 9 8.49 4.05 -2.09
N THR A 10 9.81 4.01 -2.19
CA THR A 10 10.58 4.52 -3.35
C THR A 10 11.31 3.42 -4.14
N CYS A 11 11.10 2.15 -3.80
CA CYS A 11 11.71 1.02 -4.48
C CYS A 11 11.34 0.96 -5.97
N GLN A 12 12.34 1.06 -6.84
CA GLN A 12 12.17 1.03 -8.30
C GLN A 12 11.65 -0.32 -8.84
N ALA A 13 11.84 -1.40 -8.08
CA ALA A 13 11.36 -2.73 -8.43
C ALA A 13 9.97 -3.06 -7.85
N ARG A 14 9.35 -2.13 -7.11
CA ARG A 14 8.03 -2.32 -6.49
C ARG A 14 6.99 -2.73 -7.54
N GLY A 15 6.09 -3.63 -7.16
CA GLY A 15 5.15 -4.28 -8.07
C GLY A 15 5.79 -5.52 -8.68
N LYS A 16 6.60 -5.35 -9.73
CA LYS A 16 7.13 -6.47 -10.53
C LYS A 16 7.92 -7.51 -9.73
N ALA A 17 8.72 -7.07 -8.75
CA ALA A 17 9.56 -7.96 -7.94
C ALA A 17 8.95 -8.27 -6.56
N CYS A 18 7.78 -7.74 -6.22
CA CYS A 18 7.23 -7.87 -4.87
C CYS A 18 6.86 -9.30 -4.51
N ALA A 19 6.40 -10.11 -5.49
CA ALA A 19 6.02 -11.50 -5.26
C ALA A 19 7.16 -12.39 -4.71
N GLU A 20 8.41 -12.05 -5.04
CA GLU A 20 9.62 -12.77 -4.60
C GLU A 20 10.55 -11.92 -3.71
N CYS A 21 10.07 -10.77 -3.24
CA CYS A 21 10.84 -9.88 -2.38
C CYS A 21 10.96 -10.45 -0.96
N VAL A 22 12.18 -10.44 -0.40
CA VAL A 22 12.44 -10.88 0.99
C VAL A 22 11.53 -10.20 2.01
N ILE A 23 11.16 -8.92 1.79
CA ILE A 23 10.25 -8.20 2.68
C ILE A 23 8.83 -8.78 2.62
N SER A 24 8.34 -9.11 1.43
CA SER A 24 7.02 -9.74 1.26
C SER A 24 6.99 -11.17 1.81
N VAL A 25 8.10 -11.91 1.73
CA VAL A 25 8.23 -13.22 2.39
C VAL A 25 8.14 -13.09 3.91
N LEU A 26 8.79 -12.08 4.49
CA LEU A 26 8.87 -11.91 5.95
C LEU A 26 7.61 -11.29 6.56
N LEU A 27 6.97 -10.34 5.88
CA LEU A 27 5.85 -9.55 6.41
C LEU A 27 4.50 -9.90 5.77
N GLY A 28 4.50 -10.75 4.74
CA GLY A 28 3.34 -11.06 3.92
C GLY A 28 3.29 -10.22 2.64
N PRO A 29 2.76 -10.79 1.53
CA PRO A 29 2.53 -10.03 0.31
C PRO A 29 1.46 -8.97 0.57
N MET A 30 1.62 -7.79 -0.05
CA MET A 30 0.47 -6.89 -0.17
C MET A 30 -0.52 -7.54 -1.15
N PRO A 31 -1.83 -7.53 -0.85
CA PRO A 31 -2.82 -8.02 -1.80
C PRO A 31 -2.74 -7.21 -3.10
N ASP A 32 -2.90 -7.88 -4.24
CA ASP A 32 -2.86 -7.25 -5.55
C ASP A 32 -4.05 -6.29 -5.74
N GLU A 33 -5.21 -6.66 -5.19
CA GLU A 33 -6.46 -5.90 -5.25
C GLU A 33 -7.14 -5.90 -3.88
N ILE A 34 -7.86 -4.81 -3.58
CA ILE A 34 -8.72 -4.67 -2.40
C ILE A 34 -10.06 -4.13 -2.89
N ASP A 35 -11.11 -4.92 -2.70
CA ASP A 35 -12.47 -4.46 -2.96
C ASP A 35 -12.92 -3.57 -1.81
N LEU A 36 -13.37 -2.36 -2.16
CA LEU A 36 -13.91 -1.39 -1.21
C LEU A 36 -15.31 -1.02 -1.67
N ASP A 37 -16.30 -1.23 -0.81
CA ASP A 37 -17.65 -0.75 -1.08
C ASP A 37 -17.74 0.79 -0.98
N GLU A 38 -18.90 1.34 -1.31
CA GLU A 38 -19.12 2.79 -1.31
C GLU A 38 -18.95 3.39 0.10
N GLN A 39 -19.35 2.65 1.14
CA GLN A 39 -19.26 3.10 2.52
C GLN A 39 -17.81 3.11 3.00
N GLU A 40 -17.03 2.10 2.66
CA GLU A 40 -15.61 1.99 2.97
C GLU A 40 -14.79 3.06 2.25
N GLN A 41 -15.08 3.32 0.96
CA GLN A 41 -14.47 4.42 0.21
C GLN A 41 -14.77 5.77 0.86
N ALA A 42 -16.01 6.01 1.28
CA ALA A 42 -16.39 7.24 1.97
C ALA A 42 -15.68 7.39 3.33
N ALA A 43 -15.53 6.30 4.09
CA ALA A 43 -14.80 6.31 5.35
C ALA A 43 -13.32 6.67 5.15
N LEU A 44 -12.67 6.08 4.13
CA LEU A 44 -11.29 6.40 3.76
C LEU A 44 -11.13 7.86 3.37
N ALA A 45 -12.10 8.43 2.64
CA ALA A 45 -12.07 9.84 2.24
C ALA A 45 -12.09 10.76 3.47
N VAL A 46 -12.97 10.50 4.45
CA VAL A 46 -13.02 11.28 5.72
C VAL A 46 -11.71 11.18 6.48
N MET A 47 -11.10 9.99 6.53
CA MET A 47 -9.79 9.81 7.19
C MET A 47 -8.69 10.60 6.47
N ALA A 48 -8.71 10.66 5.14
CA ALA A 48 -7.74 11.42 4.37
C ALA A 48 -7.94 12.94 4.53
N ASP A 49 -9.18 13.41 4.48
CA ASP A 49 -9.54 14.84 4.65
C ASP A 49 -9.19 15.36 6.05
N SER A 50 -9.25 14.48 7.06
CA SER A 50 -8.84 14.79 8.44
C SER A 50 -7.34 14.58 8.71
N GLY A 51 -6.58 14.07 7.74
CA GLY A 51 -5.13 13.85 7.86
C GLY A 51 -4.74 12.61 8.68
N LEU A 52 -5.68 11.69 8.95
CA LEU A 52 -5.41 10.44 9.65
C LEU A 52 -4.73 9.40 8.75
N VAL A 53 -4.95 9.49 7.44
CA VAL A 53 -4.25 8.68 6.43
C VAL A 53 -3.71 9.59 5.32
N PRO A 54 -2.70 9.12 4.54
CA PRO A 54 -2.21 9.88 3.39
C PRO A 54 -3.32 10.15 2.35
N PRO A 55 -3.16 11.17 1.48
CA PRO A 55 -4.12 11.46 0.42
C PRO A 55 -4.39 10.25 -0.46
N LEU A 56 -5.68 9.94 -0.64
CA LEU A 56 -6.10 8.79 -1.43
C LEU A 56 -5.71 8.95 -2.91
N ARG A 57 -5.22 7.87 -3.50
CA ARG A 57 -4.89 7.76 -4.93
C ARG A 57 -5.59 6.52 -5.50
N LEU A 58 -6.88 6.41 -5.23
CA LEU A 58 -7.69 5.29 -5.68
C LEU A 58 -7.77 5.31 -7.21
N VAL A 59 -7.66 4.14 -7.81
CA VAL A 59 -7.93 3.90 -9.23
C VAL A 59 -9.21 3.09 -9.32
N SER A 60 -10.17 3.54 -10.11
CA SER A 60 -11.39 2.79 -10.37
C SER A 60 -11.03 1.56 -11.22
N GLY A 61 -11.33 0.37 -10.71
CA GLY A 61 -11.28 -0.87 -11.51
C GLY A 61 -12.29 -0.83 -12.65
N GLN A 62 -11.95 -1.44 -13.79
CA GLN A 62 -12.90 -1.68 -14.88
C GLN A 62 -13.80 -2.86 -14.56
#